data_AF-A0A1V5SJ29-F1
#
_entry.id   AF-A0A1V5SJ29-F1
#
_cell.length_a   1.000
_cell.length_b   1.000
_cell.length_c   1.000
_cell.angle_alpha   90.00
_cell.angle_beta   90.00
_cell.angle_gamma   90.00
#
_symmetry.space_group_name_H-M   'P 1'
#
loop_
_entity.id
_entity.type
_entity.pdbx_description
1 polymer ?
#
loop_
_entity_poly.entity_id
_entity_poly.type
_entity_poly.pdbx_seq_one_letter_code
_entity_poly.pdbx_strand_id
1 'polypeptide(L)' 'MNVFRTKFNVRFPLYADPDFKIHKKLGEPRTPFFIGVKINPDGSHRIFYAKLGEIGDVDAFLAEMVRLSGIR' A
#
# COMPACT_ATOMS: atom_id res chain seq x y z
N MET A 1 -3.98 -5.70 -17.25
CA MET A 1 -3.22 -6.08 -16.02
C MET A 1 -2.00 -6.93 -16.31
N ASN A 2 -2.12 -8.00 -17.12
CA ASN A 2 -1.00 -8.89 -17.40
C ASN A 2 0.22 -8.18 -18.00
N VAL A 3 0.02 -7.24 -18.93
CA VAL A 3 1.13 -6.46 -19.51
C VAL A 3 1.93 -5.69 -18.46
N PHE A 4 1.28 -5.01 -17.51
CA PHE A 4 1.97 -4.26 -16.45
C PHE A 4 2.70 -5.21 -15.49
N ARG A 5 2.03 -6.29 -15.07
CA ARG A 5 2.64 -7.31 -14.20
C ARG A 5 3.90 -7.90 -14.84
N THR A 6 3.85 -8.29 -16.10
CA THR A 6 4.97 -8.89 -16.82
C THR A 6 6.07 -7.86 -17.10
N LYS A 7 5.70 -6.68 -17.62
CA LYS A 7 6.66 -5.62 -17.99
C LYS A 7 7.50 -5.13 -16.80
N PHE A 8 6.87 -4.98 -15.63
CA PHE A 8 7.52 -4.47 -14.43
C PHE A 8 7.86 -5.57 -13.41
N ASN A 9 7.69 -6.84 -13.80
CA ASN A 9 7.94 -8.00 -12.94
C ASN A 9 7.32 -7.86 -11.53
N VAL A 10 6.06 -7.43 -11.48
CA VAL A 10 5.36 -7.16 -10.21
C VAL A 10 5.10 -8.47 -9.48
N ARG A 11 5.84 -8.69 -8.38
CA ARG A 11 5.81 -9.93 -7.58
C ARG A 11 4.69 -9.98 -6.53
N PHE A 12 3.95 -8.89 -6.34
CA PHE A 12 2.84 -8.82 -5.39
C PHE A 12 1.47 -8.78 -6.10
N PRO A 13 0.37 -9.04 -5.37
CA PRO A 13 -0.98 -8.94 -5.92
C PRO A 13 -1.23 -7.56 -6.53
N LEU A 14 -1.89 -7.55 -7.69
CA LEU A 14 -2.27 -6.34 -8.40
C LEU A 14 -3.74 -6.50 -8.77
N TYR A 15 -4.58 -5.55 -8.37
CA TYR A 15 -6.03 -5.57 -8.56
C TYR A 15 -6.44 -4.38 -9.44
N ALA A 16 -7.33 -4.63 -10.42
CA ALA A 16 -7.88 -3.56 -11.23
C ALA A 16 -9.12 -3.04 -10.53
N ASP A 17 -9.27 -1.72 -10.50
CA ASP A 17 -10.43 -1.06 -9.93
C ASP A 17 -11.10 -0.15 -10.98
N PRO A 18 -11.59 -0.70 -12.11
CA PRO A 18 -12.12 0.10 -13.22
C PRO A 18 -13.38 0.89 -12.83
N ASP A 19 -14.14 0.42 -11.84
CA ASP A 19 -15.35 1.07 -11.32
C ASP A 19 -15.07 2.00 -10.13
N PHE A 20 -13.80 2.18 -9.73
CA PHE A 20 -13.38 2.95 -8.56
C PHE A 20 -14.02 2.49 -7.23
N LYS A 21 -14.38 1.20 -7.12
CA LYS A 21 -15.03 0.62 -5.92
C LYS A 21 -14.09 0.63 -4.73
N ILE A 22 -12.82 0.29 -4.92
CA ILE A 22 -11.80 0.31 -3.85
C ILE A 22 -11.40 1.76 -3.57
N HIS A 23 -11.16 2.55 -4.62
CA HIS A 23 -10.79 3.96 -4.51
C HIS A 23 -11.78 4.76 -3.65
N LYS A 24 -13.09 4.67 -3.95
CA LYS A 24 -14.15 5.36 -3.20
C LYS A 24 -14.21 4.94 -1.74
N LYS A 25 -14.02 3.64 -1.46
CA LYS A 25 -14.03 3.11 -0.09
C LYS A 25 -12.84 3.59 0.73
N LEU A 26 -11.69 3.85 0.09
CA LEU A 26 -10.49 4.39 0.75
C LEU A 26 -10.52 5.92 0.91
N GLY A 27 -11.45 6.60 0.24
CA GLY A 27 -11.60 8.06 0.25
C GLY A 27 -10.83 8.76 -0.86
N GLU A 28 -11.33 9.92 -1.29
CA GLU A 28 -10.85 10.68 -2.45
C GLU A 28 -10.44 12.11 -2.06
N PRO A 29 -9.40 12.72 -2.68
CA PRO A 29 -8.43 12.13 -3.63
C PRO A 29 -7.23 11.49 -2.92
N ARG A 30 -6.75 10.36 -3.47
CA ARG A 30 -5.64 9.58 -2.89
C ARG A 30 -4.67 9.04 -3.95
N THR A 31 -4.18 9.90 -4.84
CA THR A 31 -3.31 9.45 -5.94
C THR A 31 -2.06 10.32 -6.08
N PRO A 32 -0.85 9.75 -5.89
CA PRO A 32 -0.56 8.46 -5.26
C PRO A 32 -0.84 8.46 -3.75
N PHE A 33 -1.16 7.31 -3.15
CA PHE A 33 -1.38 7.16 -1.71
C PHE A 33 -0.92 5.78 -1.23
N PHE A 34 -0.33 5.75 -0.04
CA PHE A 34 0.29 4.57 0.53
C PHE A 34 -0.33 4.28 1.91
N ILE A 35 -0.68 3.02 2.17
CA ILE A 35 -1.28 2.57 3.43
C ILE A 35 -0.46 1.40 3.97
N GLY A 36 0.00 1.50 5.22
CA GLY A 36 0.59 0.41 5.99
C GLY A 36 -0.43 -0.14 6.98
N VAL A 37 -0.75 -1.42 6.86
CA VAL A 37 -1.72 -2.13 7.71
C VAL A 37 -1.03 -3.27 8.44
N LYS A 38 -1.20 -3.33 9.76
CA LYS A 38 -0.83 -4.47 10.60
C LYS A 38 -2.06 -5.35 10.82
N ILE A 39 -1.90 -6.64 10.61
CA ILE A 39 -2.88 -7.65 10.99
C ILE A 39 -2.45 -8.18 12.36
N ASN A 40 -3.30 -8.01 13.36
CA ASN A 40 -3.03 -8.46 14.73
C ASN A 40 -3.34 -9.96 14.88
N PRO A 41 -2.81 -10.64 15.91
CA PRO A 41 -3.07 -12.06 16.13
C PRO A 41 -4.55 -12.43 16.30
N ASP A 42 -5.39 -11.48 16.75
CA ASP A 42 -6.84 -11.65 16.91
C ASP A 42 -7.62 -11.42 15.60
N GLY A 43 -6.93 -11.19 14.48
CA GLY A 43 -7.53 -10.89 13.17
C GLY A 43 -8.01 -9.44 13.01
N SER A 44 -7.87 -8.59 14.04
CA SER A 44 -8.13 -7.17 13.90
C SER A 44 -7.04 -6.49 13.06
N HIS A 45 -7.38 -5.35 12.48
CA HIS A 45 -6.48 -4.59 11.61
C HIS A 45 -6.16 -3.24 12.23
N ARG A 46 -4.91 -2.80 12.14
CA ARG A 46 -4.47 -1.47 12.55
C ARG A 46 -3.73 -0.79 11.42
N ILE A 47 -4.17 0.40 11.04
CA ILE A 47 -3.42 1.28 10.14
C ILE A 47 -2.28 1.92 10.96
N PHE A 48 -1.04 1.72 10.54
CA PHE A 48 0.14 2.35 11.16
C PHE A 48 0.77 3.42 10.26
N TYR A 49 0.38 3.48 8.99
CA TYR A 49 0.85 4.47 8.03
C TYR A 49 -0.25 4.79 7.01
N ALA A 50 -0.46 6.07 6.72
CA ALA A 50 -1.40 6.54 5.71
C ALA A 50 -0.91 7.89 5.17
N LYS A 51 -0.38 7.91 3.94
CA LYS A 51 0.23 9.11 3.38
C LYS A 51 -0.18 9.34 1.92
N LEU A 52 -0.60 10.57 1.64
CA LEU A 52 -0.81 11.09 0.29
C LEU A 52 0.52 11.55 -0.31
N GLY A 53 0.70 11.33 -1.61
CA GLY A 53 1.89 11.72 -2.35
C GLY A 53 2.90 10.59 -2.51
N GLU A 54 4.08 10.94 -2.99
CA GLU A 54 5.12 10.00 -3.38
C GLU A 54 5.93 9.47 -2.19
N ILE A 55 6.60 8.34 -2.38
CA ILE A 55 7.42 7.68 -1.34
C ILE A 55 8.85 8.22 -1.24
N GLY A 56 9.27 9.16 -2.10
CA GLY A 56 10.61 9.73 -2.06
C GLY A 56 11.70 8.66 -2.18
N ASP A 57 12.70 8.73 -1.30
CA ASP A 57 13.77 7.73 -1.21
C ASP A 57 13.23 6.36 -0.74
N VAL A 58 13.53 5.31 -1.52
CA VAL A 58 12.96 3.97 -1.34
C VAL A 58 13.51 3.28 -0.09
N ASP A 59 14.79 3.46 0.21
CA ASP A 59 15.43 2.82 1.36
C ASP A 59 14.95 3.46 2.67
N ALA A 60 14.82 4.80 2.68
CA ALA A 60 14.22 5.53 3.79
C ALA A 60 12.76 5.13 4.01
N PHE A 61 11.98 4.99 2.93
CA PHE A 61 10.61 4.53 3.02
C PHE A 61 10.52 3.12 3.62
N LEU A 62 11.34 2.18 3.15
CA LEU A 62 11.35 0.82 3.66
C LEU A 62 11.75 0.76 5.14
N ALA A 63 12.81 1.48 5.53
CA ALA A 63 13.26 1.57 6.91
C ALA A 63 12.15 2.10 7.83
N GLU A 64 11.42 3.12 7.37
CA GLU A 64 10.27 3.67 8.11
C GLU A 64 9.12 2.67 8.23
N MET A 65 8.82 1.90 7.18
CA MET A 65 7.76 0.87 7.22
C MET A 65 8.11 -0.25 8.20
N VAL A 66 9.37 -0.72 8.23
CA VAL A 66 9.85 -1.71 9.20
C VAL A 66 9.74 -1.16 10.62
N ARG A 67 10.22 0.07 10.84
CA ARG A 67 10.16 0.74 12.14
C ARG A 67 8.74 0.91 12.67
N LEU A 68 7.81 1.40 11.84
CA LEU A 68 6.43 1.67 12.24
C LEU A 68 5.58 0.39 12.39
N SER A 69 5.83 -0.64 11.59
CA SER A 69 5.10 -1.91 11.68
C SER A 69 5.51 -2.75 12.91
N GLY A 70 6.74 -2.54 13.40
CA GLY A 70 7.33 -3.32 14.48
C GLY A 70 7.68 -4.76 14.05
N ILE A 71 7.84 -4.99 12.74
CA ILE A 71 8.36 -6.24 12.20
C ILE A 71 9.86 -6.29 12.49
N ARG A 72 10.34 -7.42 13.02
CA ARG A 72 11.76 -7.71 13.25
C ARG A 72 12.22 -8.80 12.31
#